data_AF-A0A059D2F1-F1
#
_entry.id   AF-A0A059D2F1-F1
#
_cell.length_a   1.000
_cell.length_b   1.000
_cell.length_c   1.000
_cell.angle_alpha   90.00
_cell.angle_beta   90.00
_cell.angle_gamma   90.00
#
_symmetry.space_group_name_H-M   'P 1'
#
loop_
_entity.id
_entity.type
_entity.pdbx_description
1 polymer ?
#
loop_
_entity_poly.entity_id
_entity_poly.type
_entity_poly.pdbx_seq_one_letter_code
_entity_poly.pdbx_strand_id
1 'polypeptide(L)'
;ILQRLVSTLDRCASRTCTLPIDTVELMPIHSSRFSLTCLEKLFSLTSYDSEACNWNSVTSDISKISVMVLMARCEYILNRFLIDENDLGERPLPKARLEEMIYVLQQLARLVIHKETVCELPLHPHLRRGLRPDDEYNRRAHLLVLFPSFCELVASRESRVRELVQVLLRLIAEELALGKLQALTGLSLQ
;
A
#
# COMPACT_ATOMS: atom_id res chain seq x y z
N ILE A 1 19.02 -16.09 0.38
CA ILE A 1 17.95 -16.82 1.12
C ILE A 1 16.75 -15.92 1.39
N LEU A 2 16.95 -14.72 1.96
CA LEU A 2 15.86 -13.76 2.28
C LEU A 2 14.95 -13.43 1.09
N GLN A 3 15.50 -13.13 -0.09
CA GLN A 3 14.70 -12.86 -1.29
C GLN A 3 13.76 -14.01 -1.69
N ARG A 4 14.22 -15.26 -1.55
CA ARG A 4 13.40 -16.45 -1.82
C ARG A 4 12.26 -16.58 -0.81
N LEU A 5 12.50 -16.26 0.46
CA LEU A 5 11.48 -16.27 1.50
C LEU A 5 10.41 -15.21 1.21
N VAL A 6 10.81 -13.97 0.93
CA VAL A 6 9.88 -12.88 0.60
C VAL A 6 9.08 -13.19 -0.65
N SER A 7 9.71 -13.71 -1.71
CA SER A 7 9.01 -14.14 -2.93
C SER A 7 8.02 -15.28 -2.68
N THR A 8 8.35 -16.22 -1.77
CA THR A 8 7.43 -17.30 -1.41
C THR A 8 6.23 -16.77 -0.65
N LEU A 9 6.44 -15.82 0.28
CA LEU A 9 5.36 -15.13 0.99
C LEU A 9 4.45 -14.37 0.01
N ASP A 10 5.02 -13.65 -0.94
CA ASP A 10 4.27 -12.94 -1.98
C ASP A 10 3.41 -13.86 -2.85
N ARG A 11 3.95 -15.00 -3.29
CA ARG A 11 3.19 -16.00 -4.04
C ARG A 11 2.01 -16.57 -3.24
N CYS A 12 2.14 -16.65 -1.92
CA CYS A 12 1.04 -17.06 -1.05
C CYS A 12 0.03 -15.92 -0.86
N ALA A 13 0.50 -14.68 -0.71
CA ALA A 13 -0.32 -13.48 -0.58
C ALA A 13 -1.12 -13.15 -1.85
N SER A 14 -0.64 -13.59 -3.02
CA SER A 14 -1.28 -13.31 -4.30
C SER A 14 -2.53 -14.12 -4.59
N ARG A 15 -2.84 -15.14 -3.77
CA ARG A 15 -3.84 -16.16 -4.14
C ARG A 15 -5.23 -15.57 -4.32
N THR A 16 -5.62 -14.60 -3.50
CA THR A 16 -6.92 -13.94 -3.66
C THR A 16 -6.90 -13.07 -4.91
N CYS A 17 -6.08 -12.02 -4.99
CA CYS A 17 -6.05 -11.10 -6.15
C CYS A 17 -5.79 -11.72 -7.53
N THR A 18 -5.10 -12.85 -7.62
CA THR A 18 -4.81 -13.50 -8.93
C THR A 18 -5.93 -14.41 -9.44
N LEU A 19 -6.88 -14.81 -8.60
CA LEU A 19 -8.01 -15.62 -9.05
C LEU A 19 -8.99 -14.78 -9.88
N PRO A 20 -9.53 -15.32 -10.99
CA PRO A 20 -10.60 -14.67 -11.73
C PRO A 20 -11.80 -14.34 -10.83
N ILE A 21 -12.47 -13.22 -11.11
CA ILE A 21 -13.62 -12.74 -10.34
C ILE A 21 -14.71 -13.82 -10.16
N ASP A 22 -14.99 -14.61 -11.20
CA ASP A 22 -16.03 -15.65 -11.15
C ASP A 22 -15.66 -16.84 -10.25
N THR A 23 -14.38 -17.00 -9.92
CA THR A 23 -13.88 -18.17 -9.18
C THR A 23 -13.38 -17.83 -7.78
N VAL A 24 -13.10 -16.57 -7.49
CA VAL A 24 -12.61 -16.16 -6.18
C VAL A 24 -13.65 -16.39 -5.08
N GLU A 25 -14.95 -16.38 -5.41
CA GLU A 25 -16.03 -16.73 -4.47
C GLU A 25 -16.03 -18.21 -4.09
N LEU A 26 -15.51 -19.08 -4.95
CA LEU A 26 -15.38 -20.52 -4.69
C LEU A 26 -14.14 -20.85 -3.86
N MET A 27 -13.30 -19.85 -3.55
CA MET A 27 -12.09 -20.05 -2.76
C MET A 27 -12.44 -20.48 -1.33
N PRO A 28 -11.86 -21.58 -0.83
CA PRO A 28 -12.06 -21.97 0.56
C PRO A 28 -11.65 -20.85 1.52
N ILE A 29 -12.45 -20.61 2.56
CA ILE A 29 -12.23 -19.52 3.52
C ILE A 29 -10.84 -19.58 4.20
N HIS A 30 -10.31 -20.78 4.41
CA HIS A 30 -8.98 -20.97 4.98
C HIS A 30 -7.87 -20.50 4.03
N SER A 31 -8.09 -20.64 2.72
CA SER A 31 -7.15 -20.22 1.70
C SER A 31 -7.11 -18.69 1.57
N SER A 32 -8.27 -18.01 1.62
CA SER A 32 -8.32 -16.54 1.57
C SER A 32 -7.69 -15.94 2.84
N ARG A 33 -8.01 -16.49 4.01
CA ARG A 33 -7.37 -16.11 5.29
C ARG A 33 -5.86 -16.30 5.27
N PHE A 34 -5.39 -17.44 4.77
CA PHE A 34 -3.95 -17.69 4.67
C PHE A 34 -3.27 -16.69 3.72
N SER A 35 -3.89 -16.39 2.57
CA SER A 35 -3.42 -15.34 1.65
C SER A 35 -3.27 -14.00 2.37
N LEU A 36 -4.30 -13.62 3.14
CA LEU A 36 -4.31 -12.37 3.90
C LEU A 36 -3.23 -12.33 4.99
N THR A 37 -3.00 -13.44 5.70
CA THR A 37 -1.91 -13.55 6.69
C THR A 37 -0.52 -13.44 6.03
N CYS A 38 -0.35 -13.98 4.83
CA CYS A 38 0.91 -13.79 4.09
C CYS A 38 1.11 -12.33 3.70
N LEU A 39 0.05 -11.64 3.28
CA LEU A 39 0.08 -10.22 2.98
C LEU A 39 0.40 -9.39 4.23
N GLU A 40 -0.25 -9.71 5.35
CA GLU A 40 0.05 -9.13 6.67
C GLU A 40 1.52 -9.29 7.03
N LYS A 41 2.09 -10.46 6.76
CA LYS A 41 3.50 -10.69 7.05
C LYS A 41 4.41 -9.81 6.17
N LEU A 42 4.06 -9.57 4.91
CA LEU A 42 4.81 -8.64 4.06
C LEU A 42 4.78 -7.20 4.60
N PHE A 43 3.62 -6.73 5.07
CA PHE A 43 3.53 -5.44 5.77
C PHE A 43 4.40 -5.41 7.02
N SER A 44 4.33 -6.45 7.86
CA SER A 44 5.15 -6.57 9.08
C SER A 44 6.65 -6.57 8.81
N LEU A 45 7.11 -7.21 7.73
CA LEU A 45 8.54 -7.22 7.35
C LEU A 45 9.03 -5.87 6.82
N THR A 46 8.11 -5.03 6.34
CA THR A 46 8.40 -3.72 5.76
C THR A 46 8.28 -2.60 6.79
N SER A 47 7.42 -2.78 7.80
CA SER A 47 7.12 -1.78 8.82
C SER A 47 8.31 -1.49 9.73
N TYR A 48 8.44 -0.22 10.11
CA TYR A 48 9.39 0.27 11.08
C TYR A 48 8.67 0.73 12.35
N ASP A 49 9.19 0.32 13.50
CA ASP A 49 8.76 0.76 14.81
C ASP A 49 9.96 1.36 15.55
N SER A 50 9.91 2.66 15.84
CA SER A 50 10.99 3.37 16.53
C SER A 50 11.13 2.99 18.01
N GLU A 51 10.06 2.47 18.64
CA GLU A 51 10.07 2.13 20.07
C GLU A 51 10.72 0.76 20.32
N ALA A 52 10.67 -0.14 19.33
CA ALA A 52 11.16 -1.50 19.48
C ALA A 52 12.71 -1.64 19.54
N CYS A 53 13.47 -0.57 19.28
CA CYS A 53 14.96 -0.48 19.31
C CYS A 53 15.73 -1.64 18.64
N ASN A 54 15.08 -2.45 17.79
CA ASN A 54 15.61 -3.70 17.25
C ASN A 54 16.19 -3.56 15.83
N TRP A 55 16.24 -2.33 15.31
CA TRP A 55 16.72 -2.08 13.96
C TRP A 55 18.21 -2.41 13.84
N ASN A 56 18.51 -3.41 13.01
CA ASN A 56 19.86 -3.89 12.74
C ASN A 56 20.05 -4.15 11.23
N SER A 57 21.26 -4.54 10.85
CA SER A 57 21.61 -4.83 9.44
C SER A 57 20.66 -5.87 8.80
N VAL A 58 20.33 -6.94 9.52
CA VAL A 58 19.44 -8.00 9.01
C VAL A 58 18.02 -7.49 8.81
N THR A 59 17.47 -6.71 9.73
CA THR A 59 16.12 -6.13 9.57
C THR A 59 16.08 -5.10 8.45
N SER A 60 17.15 -4.33 8.26
CA SER A 60 17.28 -3.40 7.13
C SER A 60 17.25 -4.14 5.79
N ASP A 61 18.06 -5.18 5.62
CA ASP A 61 18.08 -5.98 4.39
C ASP A 61 16.73 -6.63 4.09
N ILE A 62 16.05 -7.16 5.12
CA ILE A 62 14.70 -7.73 4.99
C ILE A 62 13.71 -6.66 4.54
N SER A 63 13.72 -5.48 5.17
CA SER A 63 12.78 -4.39 4.87
C SER A 63 12.98 -3.85 3.45
N LYS A 64 14.24 -3.67 3.01
CA LYS A 64 14.59 -3.26 1.64
C LYS A 64 14.10 -4.22 0.57
N ILE A 65 14.24 -5.53 0.79
CA ILE A 65 13.72 -6.54 -0.15
C ILE A 65 12.18 -6.56 -0.09
N SER A 66 11.60 -6.48 1.10
CA SER A 66 10.16 -6.62 1.31
C SER A 66 9.37 -5.44 0.76
N VAL A 67 9.88 -4.20 0.86
CA VAL A 67 9.16 -3.01 0.39
C VAL A 67 8.89 -3.06 -1.11
N MET A 68 9.88 -3.49 -1.91
CA MET A 68 9.73 -3.59 -3.36
C MET A 68 8.64 -4.59 -3.74
N VAL A 69 8.64 -5.75 -3.09
CA VAL A 69 7.64 -6.80 -3.32
C VAL A 69 6.26 -6.34 -2.84
N LEU A 70 6.18 -5.71 -1.67
CA LEU A 70 4.94 -5.19 -1.12
C LEU A 70 4.32 -4.11 -2.01
N MET A 71 5.11 -3.18 -2.54
CA MET A 71 4.60 -2.12 -3.42
C MET A 71 4.02 -2.70 -4.71
N ALA A 72 4.75 -3.61 -5.37
CA ALA A 72 4.25 -4.30 -6.55
C ALA A 72 2.96 -5.09 -6.28
N ARG A 73 2.86 -5.75 -5.11
CA ARG A 73 1.67 -6.48 -4.70
C ARG A 73 0.49 -5.55 -4.44
N CYS A 74 0.71 -4.44 -3.73
CA CYS A 74 -0.33 -3.46 -3.45
C CYS A 74 -0.85 -2.85 -4.75
N GLU A 75 0.05 -2.37 -5.63
CA GLU A 75 -0.33 -1.85 -6.95
C GLU A 75 -1.18 -2.84 -7.74
N TYR A 76 -0.76 -4.12 -7.78
CA TYR A 76 -1.52 -5.17 -8.46
C TYR A 76 -2.93 -5.34 -7.86
N ILE A 77 -3.06 -5.40 -6.53
CA ILE A 77 -4.37 -5.55 -5.85
C ILE A 77 -5.26 -4.35 -6.17
N LEU A 78 -4.74 -3.12 -6.05
CA LEU A 78 -5.49 -1.88 -6.30
C LEU A 78 -6.00 -1.82 -7.74
N ASN A 79 -5.13 -2.09 -8.71
CA ASN A 79 -5.48 -2.05 -10.13
C ASN A 79 -6.41 -3.20 -10.52
N ARG A 80 -6.17 -4.41 -9.99
CA ARG A 80 -7.05 -5.57 -10.22
C ARG A 80 -8.45 -5.32 -9.70
N PHE A 81 -8.58 -4.71 -8.52
CA PHE A 81 -9.87 -4.38 -7.93
C PHE A 81 -10.72 -3.51 -8.87
N LEU A 82 -10.13 -2.48 -9.48
CA LEU A 82 -10.85 -1.61 -10.43
C LEU A 82 -11.26 -2.35 -11.71
N ILE A 83 -10.37 -3.20 -12.25
CA ILE A 83 -10.70 -4.03 -13.41
C ILE A 83 -11.90 -4.91 -13.08
N ASP A 84 -11.82 -5.62 -11.96
CA ASP A 84 -12.87 -6.51 -11.45
C ASP A 84 -14.19 -5.76 -11.20
N GLU A 85 -14.13 -4.55 -10.62
CA GLU A 85 -15.30 -3.70 -10.38
C GLU A 85 -15.95 -3.24 -11.70
N ASN A 86 -15.15 -2.91 -12.72
CA ASN A 86 -15.66 -2.50 -14.02
C ASN A 86 -16.27 -3.69 -14.80
N ASP A 87 -15.60 -4.84 -14.79
CA ASP A 87 -16.05 -6.06 -15.49
C ASP A 87 -17.37 -6.60 -14.92
N LEU A 88 -17.59 -6.43 -13.62
CA LEU A 88 -18.83 -6.87 -12.98
C LEU A 88 -20.05 -5.99 -13.29
N GLY A 89 -19.83 -4.72 -13.67
CA GLY A 89 -20.90 -3.71 -13.70
C GLY A 89 -21.63 -3.67 -12.35
N GLU A 90 -22.94 -3.46 -12.32
CA GLU A 90 -23.74 -3.31 -11.07
C GLU A 90 -23.75 -4.52 -10.11
N ARG A 91 -23.10 -5.64 -10.45
CA ARG A 91 -22.99 -6.78 -9.55
C ARG A 91 -22.04 -6.49 -8.38
N PRO A 92 -22.35 -7.01 -7.17
CA PRO A 92 -21.48 -6.84 -6.01
C PRO A 92 -20.16 -7.56 -6.21
N LEU A 93 -19.09 -7.00 -5.64
CA LEU A 93 -17.78 -7.64 -5.62
C LEU A 93 -17.76 -8.85 -4.66
N PRO A 94 -17.03 -9.92 -5.01
CA PRO A 94 -16.76 -11.03 -4.11
C PRO A 94 -16.22 -10.56 -2.77
N LYS A 95 -16.77 -11.11 -1.67
CA LYS A 95 -16.37 -10.74 -0.30
C LYS A 95 -14.87 -10.79 -0.07
N ALA A 96 -14.20 -11.85 -0.56
CA ALA A 96 -12.75 -11.99 -0.41
C ALA A 96 -11.96 -10.87 -1.09
N ARG A 97 -12.44 -10.36 -2.22
CA ARG A 97 -11.81 -9.23 -2.94
C ARG A 97 -11.95 -7.94 -2.15
N LEU A 98 -13.15 -7.69 -1.63
CA LEU A 98 -13.41 -6.50 -0.82
C LEU A 98 -12.63 -6.52 0.50
N GLU A 99 -12.54 -7.67 1.16
CA GLU A 99 -11.73 -7.85 2.38
C GLU A 99 -10.24 -7.60 2.11
N GLU A 100 -9.68 -8.16 1.04
CA GLU A 100 -8.28 -7.93 0.62
C GLU A 100 -8.03 -6.44 0.34
N MET A 101 -8.93 -5.80 -0.39
CA MET A 101 -8.82 -4.38 -0.73
C MET A 101 -8.87 -3.46 0.50
N ILE A 102 -9.88 -3.64 1.36
CA ILE A 102 -10.03 -2.86 2.59
C ILE A 102 -8.81 -3.05 3.48
N TYR A 103 -8.33 -4.29 3.61
CA TYR A 103 -7.14 -4.60 4.38
C TYR A 103 -5.91 -3.85 3.85
N VAL A 104 -5.63 -3.92 2.54
CA VAL A 104 -4.48 -3.23 1.92
C VAL A 104 -4.53 -1.73 2.18
N LEU A 105 -5.67 -1.08 1.94
CA LEU A 105 -5.80 0.36 2.13
C LEU A 105 -5.57 0.77 3.60
N GLN A 106 -6.09 -0.02 4.54
CA GLN A 106 -5.88 0.22 5.98
C GLN A 106 -4.41 0.03 6.38
N GLN A 107 -3.75 -1.01 5.89
CA GLN A 107 -2.34 -1.25 6.19
C GLN A 107 -1.45 -0.19 5.56
N LEU A 108 -1.72 0.24 4.33
CA LEU A 108 -0.98 1.34 3.68
C LEU A 108 -1.05 2.64 4.49
N ALA A 109 -2.20 2.96 5.09
CA ALA A 109 -2.38 4.14 5.93
C ALA A 109 -1.57 4.07 7.24
N ARG A 110 -1.38 2.86 7.78
CA ARG A 110 -0.66 2.62 9.03
C ARG A 110 0.83 2.40 8.82
N LEU A 111 1.23 1.94 7.64
CA LEU A 111 2.61 1.60 7.33
C LEU A 111 3.50 2.83 7.48
N VAL A 112 4.58 2.64 8.22
CA VAL A 112 5.68 3.58 8.40
C VAL A 112 6.93 2.79 8.04
N ILE A 113 7.77 3.32 7.17
CA ILE A 113 9.00 2.64 6.73
C ILE A 113 10.24 3.38 7.21
N HIS A 114 11.32 2.64 7.46
CA HIS A 114 12.58 3.19 7.89
C HIS A 114 13.25 3.99 6.74
N LYS A 115 14.05 5.01 7.07
CA LYS A 115 14.73 5.86 6.08
C LYS A 115 15.57 5.07 5.08
N GLU A 116 16.24 4.01 5.53
CA GLU A 116 17.04 3.14 4.65
C GLU A 116 16.19 2.34 3.67
N THR A 117 14.94 2.05 4.02
CA THR A 117 13.97 1.35 3.18
C THR A 117 13.36 2.29 2.14
N VAL A 118 13.15 3.57 2.49
CA VAL A 118 12.65 4.60 1.56
C VAL A 118 13.55 4.73 0.32
N CYS A 119 14.87 4.57 0.49
CA CYS A 119 15.84 4.65 -0.60
C CYS A 119 15.59 3.64 -1.72
N GLU A 120 14.98 2.50 -1.40
CA GLU A 120 14.69 1.44 -2.37
C GLU A 120 13.42 1.71 -3.18
N LEU A 121 12.52 2.59 -2.72
CA LEU A 121 11.25 2.83 -3.38
C LEU A 121 11.46 3.33 -4.83
N PRO A 122 10.65 2.84 -5.80
CA PRO A 122 10.75 3.20 -7.21
C PRO A 122 10.14 4.59 -7.50
N LEU A 123 10.56 5.61 -6.74
CA LEU A 123 10.08 6.97 -6.87
C LEU A 123 10.82 7.71 -8.00
N HIS A 124 10.06 8.51 -8.73
CA HIS A 124 10.63 9.40 -9.74
C HIS A 124 11.66 10.37 -9.09
N PRO A 125 12.80 10.67 -9.73
CA PRO A 125 13.85 11.50 -9.13
C PRO A 125 13.40 12.89 -8.67
N HIS A 126 12.33 13.43 -9.25
CA HIS A 126 11.75 14.71 -8.84
C HIS A 126 11.02 14.59 -7.49
N LEU A 127 10.29 13.49 -7.26
CA LEU A 127 9.65 13.22 -5.96
C LEU A 127 10.70 12.90 -4.90
N ARG A 128 11.73 12.12 -5.26
CA ARG A 128 12.84 11.79 -4.35
C ARG A 128 13.61 13.04 -3.90
N ARG A 129 13.73 14.08 -4.73
CA ARG A 129 14.33 15.37 -4.33
C ARG A 129 13.47 16.16 -3.34
N GLY A 130 12.14 16.01 -3.41
CA GLY A 130 11.22 16.62 -2.44
C GLY A 130 11.28 15.94 -1.07
N LEU A 131 11.55 14.63 -1.06
CA LEU A 131 11.74 13.81 0.14
C LEU A 131 13.15 14.04 0.68
N ARG A 132 13.34 15.02 1.57
CA ARG A 132 14.64 15.29 2.20
C ARG A 132 15.12 14.09 3.02
N PRO A 133 16.34 13.56 2.78
CA PRO A 133 16.82 12.33 3.43
C PRO A 133 16.98 12.44 4.96
N ASP A 134 17.11 13.67 5.50
CA ASP A 134 17.23 13.94 6.94
C ASP A 134 15.91 14.28 7.63
N ASP A 135 14.79 14.37 6.88
CA ASP A 135 13.48 14.61 7.49
C ASP A 135 12.92 13.30 8.02
N GLU A 136 12.68 13.24 9.33
CA GLU A 136 11.90 12.17 9.97
C GLU A 136 10.47 12.05 9.42
N TYR A 137 10.04 13.02 8.61
CA TYR A 137 8.71 13.14 8.03
C TYR A 137 8.48 12.32 6.76
N ASN A 138 9.48 11.66 6.17
CA ASN A 138 9.31 10.94 4.89
C ASN A 138 9.00 9.45 5.06
N ARG A 139 8.46 9.05 6.23
CA ARG A 139 8.24 7.64 6.57
C ARG A 139 7.02 7.04 5.87
N ARG A 140 6.22 7.83 5.15
CA ARG A 140 5.11 7.32 4.32
C ARG A 140 5.30 7.56 2.82
N ALA A 141 6.54 7.72 2.38
CA ALA A 141 6.88 7.88 0.97
C ALA A 141 6.39 6.73 0.06
N HIS A 142 6.08 5.55 0.62
CA HIS A 142 5.47 4.43 -0.12
C HIS A 142 4.11 4.81 -0.72
N LEU A 143 3.36 5.73 -0.10
CA LEU A 143 2.07 6.19 -0.63
C LEU A 143 2.23 6.94 -1.96
N LEU A 144 3.35 7.63 -2.16
CA LEU A 144 3.64 8.33 -3.41
C LEU A 144 3.88 7.37 -4.58
N VAL A 145 4.35 6.15 -4.31
CA VAL A 145 4.52 5.11 -5.32
C VAL A 145 3.16 4.68 -5.88
N LEU A 146 2.16 4.56 -5.00
CA LEU A 146 0.82 4.07 -5.33
C LEU A 146 -0.17 5.20 -5.65
N PHE A 147 0.29 6.46 -5.66
CA PHE A 147 -0.55 7.62 -5.91
C PHE A 147 -1.40 7.51 -7.19
N PRO A 148 -0.87 7.07 -8.34
CA PRO A 148 -1.70 6.88 -9.54
C PRO A 148 -2.87 5.93 -9.32
N SER A 149 -2.65 4.78 -8.67
CA SER A 149 -3.73 3.83 -8.37
C SER A 149 -4.77 4.43 -7.42
N PHE A 150 -4.36 5.25 -6.45
CA PHE A 150 -5.31 5.94 -5.56
C PHE A 150 -6.16 6.95 -6.30
N CYS A 151 -5.60 7.67 -7.29
CA CYS A 151 -6.35 8.62 -8.11
C CYS A 151 -7.47 7.94 -8.90
N GLU A 152 -7.26 6.74 -9.43
CA GLU A 152 -8.31 5.99 -10.12
C GLU A 152 -9.38 5.48 -9.13
N LEU A 153 -8.95 5.04 -7.94
CA LEU A 153 -9.85 4.47 -6.92
C LEU A 153 -10.81 5.47 -6.27
N VAL A 154 -10.61 6.77 -6.46
CA VAL A 154 -11.59 7.78 -5.99
C VAL A 154 -12.96 7.59 -6.64
N ALA A 155 -13.01 6.99 -7.83
CA ALA A 155 -14.22 6.72 -8.59
C ALA A 155 -14.83 5.34 -8.28
N SER A 156 -14.23 4.53 -7.38
CA SER A 156 -14.77 3.22 -7.03
C SER A 156 -16.21 3.32 -6.54
N ARG A 157 -17.03 2.31 -6.84
CA ARG A 157 -18.44 2.23 -6.41
C ARG A 157 -18.58 1.86 -4.94
N GLU A 158 -17.58 1.18 -4.38
CA GLU A 158 -17.52 0.83 -2.96
C GLU A 158 -17.20 2.05 -2.08
N SER A 159 -18.19 2.51 -1.29
CA SER A 159 -18.05 3.70 -0.44
C SER A 159 -16.91 3.58 0.56
N ARG A 160 -16.73 2.41 1.15
CA ARG A 160 -15.66 2.14 2.11
C ARG A 160 -14.27 2.25 1.49
N VAL A 161 -14.12 1.84 0.22
CA VAL A 161 -12.88 1.99 -0.54
C VAL A 161 -12.59 3.47 -0.76
N ARG A 162 -13.58 4.24 -1.24
CA ARG A 162 -13.44 5.70 -1.42
C ARG A 162 -13.04 6.43 -0.13
N GLU A 163 -13.65 6.09 1.00
CA GLU A 163 -13.31 6.67 2.31
C GLU A 163 -11.84 6.43 2.68
N LEU A 164 -11.35 5.20 2.52
CA LEU A 164 -9.96 4.86 2.84
C LEU A 164 -8.98 5.51 1.87
N VAL A 165 -9.32 5.58 0.58
CA VAL A 165 -8.52 6.28 -0.43
C VAL A 165 -8.40 7.77 -0.09
N GLN A 166 -9.49 8.41 0.34
CA GLN A 166 -9.43 9.80 0.81
C GLN A 166 -8.48 9.98 1.99
N VAL A 167 -8.44 9.03 2.94
CA VAL A 167 -7.46 9.06 4.03
C VAL A 167 -6.04 9.00 3.46
N LEU A 168 -5.74 8.07 2.55
CA LEU A 168 -4.41 7.94 1.95
C LEU A 168 -3.98 9.20 1.19
N LEU A 169 -4.89 9.82 0.43
CA LEU A 169 -4.62 11.07 -0.29
C LEU A 169 -4.34 12.24 0.66
N ARG A 170 -5.01 12.32 1.82
CA ARG A 170 -4.69 13.30 2.86
C ARG A 170 -3.29 13.07 3.45
N LEU A 171 -2.93 11.81 3.71
CA LEU A 171 -1.57 11.47 4.18
C LEU A 171 -0.50 11.85 3.16
N ILE A 172 -0.77 11.67 1.86
CA ILE A 172 0.12 12.12 0.79
C ILE A 172 0.27 13.65 0.81
N ALA A 173 -0.82 14.39 0.99
CA ALA A 173 -0.77 15.85 1.07
C ALA A 173 0.04 16.34 2.27
N GLU A 174 -0.02 15.64 3.41
CA GLU A 174 0.81 15.90 4.59
C GLU A 174 2.29 15.63 4.32
N GLU A 175 2.65 14.49 3.72
CA GLU A 175 4.03 14.14 3.36
C GLU A 175 4.63 15.13 2.35
N LEU A 176 3.84 15.62 1.40
CA LEU A 176 4.26 16.66 0.45
C LEU A 176 4.25 18.07 1.05
N ALA A 177 3.93 18.21 2.34
CA ALA A 177 3.80 19.48 3.06
C ALA A 177 2.85 20.48 2.37
N LEU A 178 1.84 20.01 1.63
CA LEU A 178 0.89 20.87 0.91
C LEU A 178 0.04 21.72 1.88
N GLY A 179 -0.17 21.24 3.11
CA GLY A 179 -0.81 22.03 4.17
C GLY A 179 0.04 23.19 4.70
N LYS A 180 1.37 23.09 4.64
CA LYS A 180 2.28 24.19 5.05
C LYS A 180 2.38 25.28 3.98
N LEU A 181 2.18 24.92 2.70
CA LEU A 181 2.11 25.90 1.61
C LEU A 181 0.90 26.83 1.74
N GLN A 182 -0.27 26.34 2.17
CA GLN A 182 -1.45 27.19 2.40
C GLN A 182 -1.21 28.27 3.48
N ALA A 183 -0.45 27.95 4.53
CA ALA A 183 -0.06 28.93 5.56
C ALA A 183 0.95 29.98 5.06
N LEU A 184 1.72 29.66 4.02
CA LEU A 184 2.72 30.56 3.43
C LEU A 184 2.19 31.36 2.23
N THR A 185 1.16 30.88 1.54
CA THR A 185 0.62 31.53 0.33
C THR A 185 -0.59 32.43 0.57
N GLY A 186 -1.18 32.46 1.77
CA GLY A 186 -2.21 33.45 2.13
C GLY A 186 -3.41 33.50 1.18
N LEU A 187 -3.68 32.43 0.42
CA LEU A 187 -4.83 32.37 -0.48
C LEU A 187 -5.98 31.68 0.24
N SER A 188 -6.65 32.45 1.09
CA SER A 188 -8.04 32.17 1.47
C SER A 188 -8.91 32.40 0.23
N LEU A 189 -9.33 31.33 -0.44
CA LEU A 189 -10.47 31.41 -1.34
C LEU A 189 -11.73 31.54 -0.47
N GLN A 190 -12.27 32.76 -0.43
CA GLN A 190 -13.66 33.02 -0.06
C GLN A 190 -14.60 32.42 -1.09
#